data_AF-A0A9X0D2A1-F1
#
_entry.id   AF-A0A9X0D2A1-F1
#
_cell.length_a   1.000
_cell.length_b   1.000
_cell.length_c   1.000
_cell.angle_alpha   90.00
_cell.angle_beta   90.00
_cell.angle_gamma   90.00
#
_symmetry.space_group_name_H-M   'P 1'
#
loop_
_entity.id
_entity.type
_entity.pdbx_description
1 polymer ?
#
loop_
_entity_poly.entity_id
_entity_poly.type
_entity_poly.pdbx_seq_one_letter_code
_entity_poly.pdbx_strand_id
1 'polypeptide(L)'
;MMDTWTLQMGYPVLNITDSGNGKFKVSQERFLYDRNANVTSKYKSKFNYKWVVPFTYFTNDSAGQTLLNMTSVEIAWDGSGWIKGNAGQTGFYRINYEQKQWDQLTNQLENDHEKFEVTDRAGLIDDAFNLGQPTHWPGVIMSQEICNFAKKKMTWRAGYIKYTVPLNITKYLANEDEYVPWAAIDNNIEFIASIVPQSSPASKYLEKYLHHQVKSQYQKLGFEDTGSFLEKTKRNLVLSIMCSAGEPSCLRNASDYFKKWMEGPDQNPVPANFRSLVYFYVNLAVHETNWDYILKKFGGGFFSIRNVIFGVTSGFATEFELQELQEFNNKYTAGSGARAQQQAAERVMANVQWRKDNEEDVGNWLKDFLKLITYRLIREHFSGFGHFSLTYFRVEMFSGYQFATVLNNVCKLISGKGDGS
;
A
#
# COMPACT_ATOMS: atom_id res chain seq x y z
N MET A 1 24.40 -25.76 -2.11
CA MET A 1 23.42 -24.80 -1.57
C MET A 1 23.37 -23.54 -2.44
N MET A 2 24.43 -22.74 -2.53
CA MET A 2 24.42 -21.46 -3.28
C MET A 2 24.20 -21.57 -4.79
N ASP A 3 24.52 -22.70 -5.42
CA ASP A 3 24.22 -22.93 -6.84
C ASP A 3 22.74 -22.72 -7.19
N THR A 4 21.82 -23.14 -6.29
CA THR A 4 20.38 -22.94 -6.53
C THR A 4 19.99 -21.48 -6.53
N TRP A 5 20.78 -20.59 -5.92
CA TRP A 5 20.52 -19.16 -5.85
C TRP A 5 21.20 -18.35 -6.96
N THR A 6 22.28 -18.88 -7.54
CA THR A 6 23.13 -18.12 -8.47
C THR A 6 23.02 -18.57 -9.92
N LEU A 7 22.57 -19.81 -10.19
CA LEU A 7 22.51 -20.39 -11.54
C LEU A 7 21.09 -20.51 -12.10
N GLN A 8 20.12 -19.83 -11.49
CA GLN A 8 18.76 -19.67 -11.99
C GLN A 8 18.20 -18.31 -11.57
N MET A 9 17.21 -17.80 -12.31
CA MET A 9 16.56 -16.53 -12.00
C MET A 9 15.40 -16.69 -11.00
N GLY A 10 15.01 -15.58 -10.38
CA GLY A 10 13.86 -15.52 -9.47
C GLY A 10 14.21 -16.00 -8.06
N TYR A 11 13.17 -16.11 -7.23
CA TYR A 11 13.26 -16.53 -5.83
C TYR A 11 11.98 -17.29 -5.42
N PRO A 12 12.00 -18.05 -4.32
CA PRO A 12 10.84 -18.80 -3.88
C PRO A 12 9.89 -17.96 -3.01
N VAL A 13 8.61 -18.34 -3.05
CA VAL A 13 7.66 -18.11 -1.96
C VAL A 13 7.54 -19.42 -1.18
N LEU A 14 7.58 -19.32 0.15
CA LEU A 14 7.40 -20.44 1.05
C LEU A 14 5.98 -20.41 1.61
N ASN A 15 5.24 -21.50 1.40
CA ASN A 15 3.89 -21.69 1.93
C ASN A 15 3.96 -22.49 3.24
N ILE A 16 3.47 -21.91 4.34
CA ILE A 16 3.34 -22.58 5.64
C ILE A 16 1.90 -23.07 5.79
N THR A 17 1.72 -24.38 5.82
CA THR A 17 0.40 -25.04 5.87
C THR A 17 0.34 -26.08 6.99
N ASP A 18 -0.82 -26.24 7.61
CA ASP A 18 -1.03 -27.28 8.62
C ASP A 18 -0.90 -28.67 7.98
N SER A 19 -0.09 -29.54 8.58
CA SER A 19 0.06 -30.95 8.15
C SER A 19 -0.61 -31.95 9.11
N GLY A 20 -1.26 -31.45 10.17
CA GLY A 20 -1.88 -32.21 11.24
C GLY A 20 -0.88 -32.66 12.31
N ASN A 21 -1.42 -33.18 13.43
CA ASN A 21 -0.64 -33.76 14.53
C ASN A 21 0.42 -32.83 15.15
N GLY A 22 0.14 -31.52 15.23
CA GLY A 22 1.07 -30.54 15.79
C GLY A 22 2.34 -30.31 14.95
N LYS A 23 2.21 -30.53 13.64
CA LYS A 23 3.27 -30.28 12.67
C LYS A 23 2.76 -29.38 11.54
N PHE A 24 3.64 -28.52 11.08
CA PHE A 24 3.41 -27.67 9.92
C PHE A 24 4.39 -28.02 8.81
N LYS A 25 3.90 -27.98 7.57
CA LYS A 25 4.70 -28.17 6.38
C LYS A 25 5.06 -26.81 5.79
N VAL A 26 6.36 -26.59 5.60
CA VAL A 26 6.88 -25.45 4.85
C VAL A 26 7.27 -25.95 3.46
N SER A 27 6.54 -25.53 2.45
CA SER A 27 6.76 -25.92 1.06
C SER A 27 7.16 -24.73 0.20
N GLN A 28 7.86 -24.95 -0.90
CA GLN A 28 8.27 -23.86 -1.79
C GLN A 28 7.62 -23.98 -3.17
N GLU A 29 7.37 -22.82 -3.76
CA GLU A 29 7.19 -22.66 -5.20
C GLU A 29 7.90 -21.39 -5.67
N ARG A 30 8.15 -21.28 -6.97
CA ARG A 30 8.72 -20.05 -7.54
C ARG A 30 7.73 -18.90 -7.33
N PHE A 31 8.18 -17.80 -6.74
CA PHE A 31 7.38 -16.59 -6.72
C PHE A 31 7.31 -15.99 -8.12
N LEU A 32 6.08 -15.80 -8.59
CA LEU A 32 5.77 -15.15 -9.86
C LEU A 32 4.59 -14.22 -9.65
N TYR A 33 4.68 -12.99 -10.12
CA TYR A 33 3.51 -12.13 -10.21
C TYR A 33 2.45 -12.77 -11.12
N ASP A 34 2.87 -13.39 -12.25
CA ASP A 34 2.02 -14.26 -13.08
C ASP A 34 2.27 -15.74 -12.79
N ARG A 35 1.40 -16.29 -11.94
CA ARG A 35 1.45 -17.71 -11.53
C ARG A 35 1.26 -18.69 -12.70
N ASN A 36 0.70 -18.26 -13.83
CA ASN A 36 0.51 -19.10 -15.01
C ASN A 36 1.61 -18.89 -16.07
N ALA A 37 2.62 -18.06 -15.78
CA ALA A 37 3.68 -17.78 -16.73
C ALA A 37 4.43 -19.08 -17.08
N ASN A 38 4.36 -19.44 -18.36
CA ASN A 38 5.06 -20.62 -18.85
C ASN A 38 6.55 -20.34 -18.99
N VAL A 39 7.37 -21.25 -18.44
CA VAL A 39 8.81 -21.21 -18.63
C VAL A 39 9.14 -21.57 -20.08
N THR A 40 9.63 -20.61 -20.84
CA THR A 40 10.13 -20.87 -22.20
C THR A 40 11.40 -21.72 -22.16
N SER A 41 11.70 -22.46 -23.23
CA SER A 41 12.88 -23.32 -23.33
C SER A 41 14.19 -22.59 -23.03
N LYS A 42 14.28 -21.31 -23.42
CA LYS A 42 15.42 -20.41 -23.15
C LYS A 42 15.70 -20.22 -21.65
N TYR A 43 14.66 -20.24 -20.82
CA TYR A 43 14.76 -19.96 -19.38
C TYR A 43 14.56 -21.22 -18.54
N LYS A 44 14.82 -22.40 -19.11
CA LYS A 44 14.74 -23.66 -18.34
C LYS A 44 15.85 -23.70 -17.30
N SER A 45 15.49 -23.92 -16.04
CA SER A 45 16.46 -24.10 -14.95
C SER A 45 16.83 -25.57 -14.76
N LYS A 46 18.11 -25.85 -14.52
CA LYS A 46 18.60 -27.19 -14.11
C LYS A 46 18.09 -27.64 -12.74
N PHE A 47 17.67 -26.69 -11.90
CA PHE A 47 17.09 -26.96 -10.57
C PHE A 47 15.57 -26.92 -10.56
N ASN A 48 14.94 -26.76 -11.74
CA ASN A 48 13.50 -26.67 -11.89
C ASN A 48 12.86 -25.60 -10.97
N TYR A 49 13.56 -24.47 -10.78
CA TYR A 49 13.13 -23.37 -9.90
C TYR A 49 12.80 -23.83 -8.48
N LYS A 50 13.73 -24.62 -7.92
CA LYS A 50 13.76 -25.04 -6.53
C LYS A 50 15.08 -24.62 -5.90
N TRP A 51 15.02 -24.26 -4.62
CA TRP A 51 16.14 -23.74 -3.85
C TRP A 51 16.40 -24.56 -2.60
N VAL A 52 17.66 -24.60 -2.18
CA VAL A 52 18.00 -25.01 -0.82
C VAL A 52 17.92 -23.76 0.06
N VAL A 53 16.89 -23.69 0.92
CA VAL A 53 16.53 -22.47 1.66
C VAL A 53 16.84 -22.61 3.15
N PRO A 54 17.70 -21.76 3.74
CA PRO A 54 17.86 -21.67 5.20
C PRO A 54 16.63 -20.95 5.78
N PHE A 55 15.66 -21.73 6.25
CA PHE A 55 14.40 -21.21 6.76
C PHE A 55 14.50 -20.93 8.26
N THR A 56 14.30 -19.66 8.64
CA THR A 56 14.18 -19.21 10.03
C THR A 56 12.72 -18.89 10.35
N TYR A 57 12.30 -19.12 11.60
CA TYR A 57 10.97 -18.77 12.07
C TYR A 57 10.96 -18.54 13.59
N PHE A 58 9.92 -17.86 14.06
CA PHE A 58 9.61 -17.76 15.48
C PHE A 58 8.10 -17.71 15.73
N THR A 59 7.72 -18.07 16.94
CA THR A 59 6.37 -18.07 17.48
C THR A 59 6.36 -17.24 18.76
N ASN A 60 5.24 -17.26 19.50
CA ASN A 60 5.17 -16.61 20.81
C ASN A 60 6.21 -17.14 21.81
N ASP A 61 6.52 -18.43 21.75
CA ASP A 61 7.25 -19.14 22.83
C ASP A 61 8.57 -19.73 22.37
N SER A 62 8.85 -19.74 21.06
CA SER A 62 10.01 -20.44 20.51
C SER A 62 10.51 -19.81 19.21
N ALA A 63 11.79 -20.02 18.92
CA ALA A 63 12.38 -19.71 17.62
C ALA A 63 13.06 -20.96 17.07
N GLY A 64 13.16 -21.06 15.75
CA GLY A 64 13.73 -22.21 15.09
C GLY A 64 14.38 -21.86 13.76
N GLN A 65 15.31 -22.72 13.34
CA GLN A 65 15.92 -22.68 12.03
C GLN A 65 16.00 -24.11 11.48
N THR A 66 15.71 -24.27 10.20
CA THR A 66 15.86 -25.54 9.51
C THR A 66 16.22 -25.32 8.03
N LEU A 67 16.67 -26.37 7.37
CA LEU A 67 17.03 -26.33 5.97
C LEU A 67 15.92 -26.96 5.12
N LEU A 68 15.25 -26.15 4.32
CA LEU A 68 14.31 -26.64 3.32
C LEU A 68 15.10 -27.07 2.08
N ASN A 69 15.25 -28.38 1.92
CA ASN A 69 16.01 -28.95 0.81
C ASN A 69 15.11 -29.17 -0.42
N MET A 70 15.13 -28.21 -1.36
CA MET A 70 14.50 -28.27 -2.69
C MET A 70 12.96 -28.34 -2.75
N THR A 71 12.26 -28.98 -1.81
CA THR A 71 10.80 -29.17 -1.90
C THR A 71 10.05 -28.66 -0.67
N SER A 72 10.24 -29.32 0.47
CA SER A 72 9.57 -28.97 1.71
C SER A 72 10.32 -29.47 2.93
N VAL A 73 9.96 -28.93 4.08
CA VAL A 73 10.42 -29.38 5.40
C VAL A 73 9.24 -29.36 6.38
N GLU A 74 9.22 -30.29 7.32
CA GLU A 74 8.26 -30.25 8.44
C GLU A 74 8.88 -29.53 9.63
N ILE A 75 8.09 -28.68 10.28
CA ILE A 75 8.44 -28.03 11.54
C ILE A 75 7.45 -28.47 12.62
N ALA A 76 7.96 -28.64 13.84
CA ALA A 76 7.14 -28.93 15.01
C ALA A 76 6.59 -27.62 15.56
N TRP A 77 5.27 -27.43 15.44
CA TRP A 77 4.53 -26.32 16.02
C TRP A 77 3.08 -26.76 16.16
N ASP A 78 2.52 -26.60 17.35
CA ASP A 78 1.16 -27.05 17.69
C ASP A 78 0.05 -26.20 17.05
N GLY A 79 0.41 -25.11 16.38
CA GLY A 79 -0.55 -24.18 15.77
C GLY A 79 -1.14 -23.18 16.77
N SER A 80 -0.62 -23.12 17.99
CA SER A 80 -1.03 -22.15 18.99
C SER A 80 -0.47 -20.76 18.68
N GLY A 81 -1.37 -19.76 18.59
CA GLY A 81 -1.01 -18.37 18.28
C GLY A 81 -0.63 -18.15 16.81
N TRP A 82 0.49 -17.47 16.60
CA TRP A 82 1.04 -17.16 15.28
C TRP A 82 2.45 -17.73 15.10
N ILE A 83 2.84 -17.88 13.84
CA ILE A 83 4.20 -18.17 13.41
C ILE A 83 4.65 -17.10 12.42
N LYS A 84 5.83 -16.54 12.61
CA LYS A 84 6.49 -15.63 11.67
C LYS A 84 7.68 -16.34 11.04
N GLY A 85 7.61 -16.62 9.74
CA GLY A 85 8.74 -17.10 8.95
C GLY A 85 9.64 -15.97 8.49
N ASN A 86 10.87 -16.29 8.09
CA ASN A 86 11.91 -15.33 7.72
C ASN A 86 12.20 -14.33 8.84
N ALA A 87 12.66 -14.82 9.99
CA ALA A 87 12.98 -13.99 11.16
C ALA A 87 14.00 -12.89 10.79
N GLY A 88 13.66 -11.64 11.12
CA GLY A 88 14.46 -10.45 10.79
C GLY A 88 14.55 -10.13 9.30
N GLN A 89 13.74 -10.79 8.45
CA GLN A 89 13.73 -10.63 6.99
C GLN A 89 15.12 -10.83 6.33
N THR A 90 15.90 -11.79 6.84
CA THR A 90 17.29 -12.04 6.42
C THR A 90 17.42 -12.92 5.17
N GLY A 91 16.39 -13.70 4.86
CA GLY A 91 16.35 -14.60 3.71
C GLY A 91 15.78 -13.93 2.46
N PHE A 92 16.32 -14.30 1.28
CA PHE A 92 15.84 -13.83 -0.03
C PHE A 92 14.65 -14.66 -0.55
N TYR A 93 13.56 -14.68 0.21
CA TYR A 93 12.33 -15.40 -0.10
C TYR A 93 11.13 -14.74 0.60
N ARG A 94 9.94 -15.00 0.07
CA ARG A 94 8.67 -14.52 0.65
C ARG A 94 8.01 -15.60 1.48
N ILE A 95 7.22 -15.22 2.47
CA ILE A 95 6.39 -16.17 3.24
C ILE A 95 4.92 -15.93 2.95
N ASN A 96 4.24 -17.00 2.56
CA ASN A 96 2.80 -17.05 2.49
C ASN A 96 2.25 -17.97 3.60
N TYR A 97 1.22 -17.49 4.27
CA TYR A 97 0.53 -18.22 5.33
C TYR A 97 -0.89 -18.57 4.90
N GLU A 98 -1.48 -19.57 5.54
CA GLU A 98 -2.93 -19.78 5.47
C GLU A 98 -3.68 -18.59 6.08
N GLN A 99 -4.94 -18.38 5.65
CA GLN A 99 -5.76 -17.24 6.07
C GLN A 99 -5.83 -17.08 7.59
N LYS A 100 -6.02 -18.20 8.32
CA LYS A 100 -6.09 -18.19 9.79
C LYS A 100 -4.81 -17.61 10.41
N GLN A 101 -3.65 -17.91 9.86
CA GLN A 101 -2.36 -17.44 10.37
C GLN A 101 -2.11 -15.99 10.00
N TRP A 102 -2.51 -15.55 8.81
CA TRP A 102 -2.55 -14.12 8.47
C TRP A 102 -3.41 -13.31 9.45
N ASP A 103 -4.57 -13.85 9.84
CA ASP A 103 -5.45 -13.21 10.82
C ASP A 103 -4.80 -13.13 12.21
N GLN A 104 -4.09 -14.19 12.65
CA GLN A 104 -3.38 -14.20 13.93
C GLN A 104 -2.21 -13.19 13.95
N LEU A 105 -1.43 -13.11 12.86
CA LEU A 105 -0.36 -12.12 12.71
C LEU A 105 -0.92 -10.69 12.73
N THR A 106 -2.04 -10.47 12.03
CA THR A 106 -2.73 -9.16 12.03
C THR A 106 -3.20 -8.79 13.44
N ASN A 107 -3.84 -9.72 14.14
CA ASN A 107 -4.29 -9.48 15.51
C ASN A 107 -3.11 -9.17 16.46
N GLN A 108 -1.97 -9.84 16.30
CA GLN A 108 -0.78 -9.52 17.08
C GLN A 108 -0.29 -8.10 16.76
N LEU A 109 -0.20 -7.71 15.49
CA LEU A 109 0.19 -6.34 15.10
C LEU A 109 -0.75 -5.28 15.68
N GLU A 110 -2.07 -5.51 15.63
CA GLU A 110 -3.05 -4.57 16.20
C GLU A 110 -2.95 -4.45 17.73
N ASN A 111 -2.66 -5.55 18.44
CA ASN A 111 -2.62 -5.57 19.90
C ASN A 111 -1.26 -5.11 20.47
N ASP A 112 -0.17 -5.61 19.89
CA ASP A 112 1.21 -5.34 20.30
C ASP A 112 2.15 -5.67 19.14
N HIS A 113 2.38 -4.66 18.28
CA HIS A 113 3.28 -4.80 17.13
C HIS A 113 4.76 -4.87 17.53
N GLU A 114 5.15 -4.38 18.71
CA GLU A 114 6.55 -4.37 19.15
C GLU A 114 7.09 -5.77 19.46
N LYS A 115 6.20 -6.76 19.60
CA LYS A 115 6.57 -8.18 19.63
C LYS A 115 7.29 -8.65 18.35
N PHE A 116 7.11 -7.95 17.24
CA PHE A 116 7.87 -8.16 16.01
C PHE A 116 8.95 -7.09 15.88
N GLU A 117 10.16 -7.49 15.46
CA GLU A 117 11.18 -6.52 15.10
C GLU A 117 10.72 -5.61 13.95
N VAL A 118 11.31 -4.43 13.85
CA VAL A 118 11.00 -3.43 12.83
C VAL A 118 11.08 -4.04 11.41
N THR A 119 12.08 -4.89 11.17
CA THR A 119 12.31 -5.60 9.91
C THR A 119 11.25 -6.68 9.65
N ASP A 120 10.79 -7.39 10.69
CA ASP A 120 9.71 -8.37 10.57
C ASP A 120 8.38 -7.72 10.22
N ARG A 121 8.05 -6.56 10.82
CA ARG A 121 6.85 -5.78 10.50
C ARG A 121 6.86 -5.29 9.05
N ALA A 122 7.99 -4.73 8.63
CA ALA A 122 8.19 -4.31 7.24
C ALA A 122 8.10 -5.50 6.26
N GLY A 123 8.69 -6.64 6.62
CA GLY A 123 8.63 -7.88 5.84
C GLY A 123 7.22 -8.44 5.69
N LEU A 124 6.41 -8.41 6.76
CA LEU A 124 5.00 -8.83 6.72
C LEU A 124 4.17 -7.96 5.76
N ILE A 125 4.36 -6.64 5.82
CA ILE A 125 3.71 -5.69 4.91
C ILE A 125 4.14 -5.98 3.47
N ASP A 126 5.45 -6.03 3.21
CA ASP A 126 5.98 -6.23 1.86
C ASP A 126 5.51 -7.57 1.26
N ASP A 127 5.59 -8.66 2.01
CA ASP A 127 5.12 -9.96 1.56
C ASP A 127 3.62 -9.95 1.27
N ALA A 128 2.78 -9.45 2.18
CA ALA A 128 1.33 -9.46 1.96
C ALA A 128 0.92 -8.64 0.74
N PHE A 129 1.49 -7.46 0.52
CA PHE A 129 1.16 -6.67 -0.66
C PHE A 129 1.66 -7.34 -1.95
N ASN A 130 2.87 -7.89 -1.98
CA ASN A 130 3.38 -8.60 -3.16
C ASN A 130 2.63 -9.90 -3.44
N LEU A 131 2.11 -10.58 -2.41
CA LEU A 131 1.29 -11.78 -2.53
C LEU A 131 -0.15 -11.45 -2.94
N GLY A 132 -0.69 -10.31 -2.51
CA GLY A 132 -2.04 -9.85 -2.84
C GLY A 132 -2.15 -9.15 -4.19
N GLN A 133 -1.07 -8.56 -4.70
CA GLN A 133 -1.07 -7.87 -5.99
C GLN A 133 -1.44 -8.82 -7.15
N PRO A 134 -2.49 -8.51 -7.94
CA PRO A 134 -2.68 -9.17 -9.22
C PRO A 134 -1.55 -8.79 -10.18
N THR A 135 -1.15 -9.78 -10.97
CA THR A 135 -0.29 -9.71 -12.15
C THR A 135 -0.14 -8.32 -12.80
N HIS A 136 0.94 -7.62 -12.46
CA HIS A 136 1.84 -6.84 -13.34
C HIS A 136 2.37 -5.61 -12.59
N TRP A 137 3.54 -5.76 -11.97
CA TRP A 137 4.34 -4.62 -11.52
C TRP A 137 4.89 -3.87 -12.76
N PRO A 138 4.91 -2.53 -12.77
CA PRO A 138 5.34 -1.69 -13.92
C PRO A 138 6.78 -1.92 -14.43
N GLY A 139 7.54 -2.82 -13.80
CA GLY A 139 8.96 -3.06 -14.08
C GLY A 139 9.28 -4.31 -14.90
N VAL A 140 8.34 -5.23 -15.11
CA VAL A 140 8.63 -6.48 -15.84
C VAL A 140 8.27 -6.32 -17.32
N ILE A 141 9.31 -6.23 -18.15
CA ILE A 141 9.21 -6.06 -19.60
C ILE A 141 8.68 -7.34 -20.24
N MET A 142 7.49 -7.30 -20.84
CA MET A 142 7.07 -8.31 -21.82
C MET A 142 7.37 -7.81 -23.24
N SER A 143 7.62 -8.72 -24.18
CA SER A 143 7.74 -8.36 -25.60
C SER A 143 6.34 -8.22 -26.23
N GLN A 144 6.23 -7.45 -27.31
CA GLN A 144 4.98 -7.24 -28.07
C GLN A 144 4.25 -8.55 -28.42
N GLU A 145 5.02 -9.59 -28.77
CA GLU A 145 4.50 -10.92 -29.13
C GLU A 145 3.89 -11.64 -27.92
N ILE A 146 4.50 -11.49 -26.73
CA ILE A 146 3.97 -12.04 -25.48
C ILE A 146 2.70 -11.27 -25.07
N CYS A 147 2.65 -9.95 -25.30
CA CYS A 147 1.43 -9.17 -25.03
C CYS A 147 0.27 -9.55 -25.95
N ASN A 148 0.52 -9.79 -27.24
CA ASN A 148 -0.51 -10.25 -28.16
C ASN A 148 -1.01 -11.67 -27.85
N PHE A 149 -0.12 -12.55 -27.36
CA PHE A 149 -0.48 -13.88 -26.88
C PHE A 149 -1.26 -13.82 -25.56
N ALA A 150 -0.84 -12.96 -24.61
CA ALA A 150 -1.48 -12.75 -23.32
C ALA A 150 -2.90 -12.19 -23.49
N LYS A 151 -3.10 -11.20 -24.37
CA LYS A 151 -4.42 -10.64 -24.73
C LYS A 151 -5.45 -11.71 -25.16
N LYS A 152 -5.00 -12.83 -25.76
CA LYS A 152 -5.88 -13.87 -26.32
C LYS A 152 -6.21 -15.00 -25.32
N LYS A 153 -5.50 -15.07 -24.19
CA LYS A 153 -5.59 -16.18 -23.21
C LYS A 153 -5.65 -15.75 -21.75
N MET A 154 -5.64 -14.45 -21.47
CA MET A 154 -5.64 -13.87 -20.13
C MET A 154 -6.94 -14.15 -19.39
N THR A 155 -6.96 -15.24 -18.62
CA THR A 155 -7.67 -15.23 -17.34
C THR A 155 -6.72 -14.59 -16.34
N TRP A 156 -6.90 -13.32 -16.05
CA TRP A 156 -6.29 -12.67 -14.90
C TRP A 156 -6.89 -13.32 -13.65
N ARG A 157 -6.05 -13.84 -12.75
CA ARG A 157 -6.48 -14.63 -11.59
C ARG A 157 -5.88 -14.03 -10.32
N ALA A 158 -6.63 -14.15 -9.23
CA ALA A 158 -6.27 -13.65 -7.90
C ALA A 158 -4.81 -13.99 -7.52
N GLY A 159 -4.16 -13.06 -6.81
CA GLY A 159 -2.84 -13.26 -6.22
C GLY A 159 -2.78 -14.48 -5.29
N TYR A 160 -1.64 -14.68 -4.64
CA TYR A 160 -1.48 -15.75 -3.65
C TYR A 160 -2.49 -15.64 -2.49
N ILE A 161 -2.96 -14.42 -2.21
CA ILE A 161 -3.94 -14.10 -1.16
C ILE A 161 -4.96 -13.08 -1.68
N LYS A 162 -6.10 -12.95 -0.98
CA LYS A 162 -7.08 -11.88 -1.25
C LYS A 162 -6.49 -10.52 -0.87
N TYR A 163 -6.83 -9.46 -1.62
CA TYR A 163 -6.32 -8.11 -1.37
C TYR A 163 -6.79 -7.50 -0.04
N THR A 164 -7.84 -8.06 0.58
CA THR A 164 -8.25 -7.69 1.95
C THR A 164 -7.24 -8.11 3.03
N VAL A 165 -6.38 -9.11 2.76
CA VAL A 165 -5.34 -9.56 3.69
C VAL A 165 -4.25 -8.50 3.89
N PRO A 166 -3.60 -7.94 2.83
CA PRO A 166 -2.66 -6.85 3.03
C PRO A 166 -3.32 -5.64 3.69
N LEU A 167 -4.55 -5.26 3.33
CA LEU A 167 -5.28 -4.18 4.01
C LEU A 167 -5.50 -4.45 5.50
N ASN A 168 -5.79 -5.70 5.88
CA ASN A 168 -5.91 -6.06 7.30
C ASN A 168 -4.61 -5.80 8.07
N ILE A 169 -3.45 -6.12 7.47
CA ILE A 169 -2.14 -5.85 8.08
C ILE A 169 -1.93 -4.35 8.29
N THR A 170 -2.51 -3.47 7.49
CA THR A 170 -2.27 -2.01 7.62
C THR A 170 -3.07 -1.38 8.76
N LYS A 171 -3.94 -2.12 9.46
CA LYS A 171 -4.78 -1.58 10.54
C LYS A 171 -3.99 -1.03 11.72
N TYR A 172 -2.84 -1.60 12.04
CA TYR A 172 -2.02 -1.18 13.18
C TYR A 172 -1.19 0.09 12.91
N LEU A 173 -1.06 0.53 11.64
CA LEU A 173 -0.11 1.57 11.25
C LEU A 173 -0.32 2.90 11.99
N ALA A 174 -1.54 3.22 12.42
CA ALA A 174 -1.82 4.38 13.25
C ALA A 174 -0.97 4.44 14.54
N ASN A 175 -0.52 3.28 15.02
CA ASN A 175 0.33 3.12 16.20
C ASN A 175 1.83 2.92 15.85
N GLU A 176 2.19 2.78 14.57
CA GLU A 176 3.57 2.53 14.15
C GLU A 176 4.42 3.81 14.22
N ASP A 177 5.49 3.75 15.01
CA ASP A 177 6.44 4.83 15.21
C ASP A 177 7.73 4.68 14.38
N GLU A 178 8.05 3.49 13.86
CA GLU A 178 9.29 3.26 13.12
C GLU A 178 9.15 3.57 11.62
N TYR A 179 10.21 4.08 11.00
CA TYR A 179 10.17 4.48 9.59
C TYR A 179 10.04 3.30 8.62
N VAL A 180 10.72 2.18 8.89
CA VAL A 180 10.86 1.09 7.90
C VAL A 180 9.51 0.44 7.53
N PRO A 181 8.58 0.16 8.47
CA PRO A 181 7.27 -0.39 8.11
C PRO A 181 6.41 0.61 7.31
N TRP A 182 6.50 1.91 7.61
CA TRP A 182 5.89 2.96 6.80
C TRP A 182 6.47 3.01 5.37
N ALA A 183 7.78 2.85 5.23
CA ALA A 183 8.42 2.79 3.91
C ALA A 183 7.99 1.54 3.10
N ALA A 184 7.72 0.41 3.78
CA ALA A 184 7.26 -0.81 3.12
C ALA A 184 5.85 -0.67 2.49
N ILE A 185 5.00 0.19 3.06
CA ILE A 185 3.65 0.42 2.54
C ILE A 185 3.57 1.59 1.54
N ASP A 186 4.47 2.57 1.59
CA ASP A 186 4.41 3.82 0.83
C ASP A 186 4.01 3.65 -0.65
N ASN A 187 4.78 2.86 -1.40
CA ASN A 187 4.51 2.58 -2.82
C ASN A 187 3.13 1.93 -3.06
N ASN A 188 2.64 1.13 -2.10
CA ASN A 188 1.33 0.48 -2.21
C ASN A 188 0.19 1.46 -1.93
N ILE A 189 0.36 2.41 -1.00
CA ILE A 189 -0.58 3.52 -0.80
C ILE A 189 -0.64 4.38 -2.06
N GLU A 190 0.51 4.76 -2.61
CA GLU A 190 0.58 5.55 -3.84
C GLU A 190 -0.09 4.82 -5.00
N PHE A 191 0.15 3.52 -5.15
CA PHE A 191 -0.50 2.69 -6.17
C PHE A 191 -2.02 2.71 -6.04
N ILE A 192 -2.57 2.39 -4.86
CA ILE A 192 -4.02 2.36 -4.63
C ILE A 192 -4.62 3.76 -4.87
N ALA A 193 -4.00 4.80 -4.34
CA ALA A 193 -4.46 6.17 -4.51
C ALA A 193 -4.41 6.64 -5.98
N SER A 194 -3.46 6.14 -6.77
CA SER A 194 -3.33 6.50 -8.18
C SER A 194 -4.39 5.86 -9.07
N ILE A 195 -4.84 4.64 -8.75
CA ILE A 195 -5.75 3.86 -9.61
C ILE A 195 -7.21 3.96 -9.18
N VAL A 196 -7.50 4.27 -7.92
CA VAL A 196 -8.89 4.49 -7.47
C VAL A 196 -9.36 5.84 -7.99
N PRO A 197 -10.41 5.91 -8.85
CA PRO A 197 -10.84 7.18 -9.42
C PRO A 197 -11.33 8.13 -8.34
N GLN A 198 -11.01 9.40 -8.48
CA GLN A 198 -11.46 10.45 -7.56
C GLN A 198 -12.99 10.57 -7.45
N SER A 199 -13.72 10.17 -8.50
CA SER A 199 -15.18 10.11 -8.50
C SER A 199 -15.76 8.92 -7.73
N SER A 200 -14.96 7.88 -7.46
CA SER A 200 -15.39 6.67 -6.76
C SER A 200 -15.60 6.97 -5.26
N PRO A 201 -16.66 6.43 -4.63
CA PRO A 201 -16.82 6.50 -3.17
C PRO A 201 -15.61 5.93 -2.42
N ALA A 202 -14.91 4.96 -3.01
CA ALA A 202 -13.70 4.36 -2.45
C ALA A 202 -12.58 5.40 -2.26
N SER A 203 -12.45 6.40 -3.14
CA SER A 203 -11.44 7.47 -3.00
C SER A 203 -11.64 8.26 -1.70
N LYS A 204 -12.88 8.68 -1.43
CA LYS A 204 -13.22 9.42 -0.20
C LYS A 204 -13.00 8.59 1.07
N TYR A 205 -13.23 7.27 1.01
CA TYR A 205 -12.92 6.40 2.15
C TYR A 205 -11.41 6.22 2.32
N LEU A 206 -10.67 6.12 1.22
CA LEU A 206 -9.21 6.02 1.23
C LEU A 206 -8.56 7.26 1.83
N GLU A 207 -8.97 8.46 1.41
CA GLU A 207 -8.50 9.73 1.99
C GLU A 207 -8.68 9.77 3.51
N LYS A 208 -9.90 9.44 3.99
CA LYS A 208 -10.20 9.40 5.43
C LYS A 208 -9.40 8.34 6.17
N TYR A 209 -9.20 7.18 5.54
CA TYR A 209 -8.39 6.10 6.08
C TYR A 209 -6.93 6.55 6.23
N LEU A 210 -6.33 7.07 5.16
CA LEU A 210 -4.95 7.56 5.16
C LEU A 210 -4.74 8.67 6.18
N HIS A 211 -5.65 9.65 6.23
CA HIS A 211 -5.66 10.70 7.25
C HIS A 211 -5.58 10.12 8.66
N HIS A 212 -6.46 9.16 8.98
CA HIS A 212 -6.49 8.50 10.27
C HIS A 212 -5.17 7.80 10.58
N GLN A 213 -4.60 7.06 9.62
CA GLN A 213 -3.36 6.32 9.83
C GLN A 213 -2.17 7.23 10.16
N VAL A 214 -2.02 8.38 9.48
CA VAL A 214 -0.85 9.26 9.72
C VAL A 214 -1.07 10.37 10.74
N LYS A 215 -2.30 10.54 11.27
CA LYS A 215 -2.66 11.66 12.15
C LYS A 215 -1.75 11.83 13.36
N SER A 216 -1.51 10.75 14.10
CA SER A 216 -0.64 10.78 15.29
C SER A 216 0.78 11.22 14.92
N GLN A 217 1.34 10.61 13.87
CA GLN A 217 2.69 10.92 13.40
C GLN A 217 2.81 12.35 12.87
N TYR A 218 1.80 12.84 12.18
CA TYR A 218 1.76 14.22 11.68
C TYR A 218 1.79 15.23 12.83
N GLN A 219 1.03 14.98 13.89
CA GLN A 219 1.02 15.81 15.09
C GLN A 219 2.36 15.78 15.83
N LYS A 220 3.00 14.60 15.93
CA LYS A 220 4.32 14.44 16.55
C LYS A 220 5.44 15.14 15.76
N LEU A 221 5.47 14.96 14.44
CA LEU A 221 6.60 15.39 13.59
C LEU A 221 6.51 16.85 13.14
N GLY A 222 5.30 17.39 12.99
CA GLY A 222 5.07 18.75 12.51
C GLY A 222 5.59 19.01 11.09
N PHE A 223 5.62 20.29 10.70
CA PHE A 223 6.02 20.75 9.36
C PHE A 223 7.32 21.58 9.41
N GLU A 224 8.33 21.05 10.08
CA GLU A 224 9.66 21.66 10.24
C GLU A 224 10.75 20.64 9.89
N ASP A 225 11.81 21.05 9.20
CA ASP A 225 12.88 20.14 8.72
C ASP A 225 13.95 19.87 9.81
N THR A 226 13.51 19.27 10.92
CA THR A 226 14.32 19.02 12.13
C THR A 226 14.50 17.52 12.43
N GLY A 227 15.41 17.16 13.32
CA GLY A 227 15.65 15.77 13.73
C GLY A 227 16.68 15.02 12.88
N SER A 228 16.80 13.72 13.16
CA SER A 228 17.69 12.77 12.51
C SER A 228 17.31 12.51 11.05
N PHE A 229 18.20 11.84 10.31
CA PHE A 229 17.93 11.45 8.93
C PHE A 229 16.63 10.64 8.78
N LEU A 230 16.42 9.63 9.63
CA LEU A 230 15.23 8.78 9.58
C LEU A 230 13.95 9.55 9.95
N GLU A 231 14.02 10.45 10.94
CA GLU A 231 12.88 11.30 11.31
C GLU A 231 12.49 12.25 10.17
N LYS A 232 13.47 12.85 9.48
CA LYS A 232 13.22 13.70 8.32
C LYS A 232 12.60 12.93 7.16
N THR A 233 13.08 11.72 6.89
CA THR A 233 12.52 10.85 5.84
C THR A 233 11.10 10.42 6.18
N LYS A 234 10.85 9.99 7.43
CA LYS A 234 9.50 9.67 7.93
C LYS A 234 8.58 10.88 7.87
N ARG A 235 9.05 12.07 8.25
CA ARG A 235 8.26 13.30 8.17
C ARG A 235 7.82 13.59 6.74
N ASN A 236 8.71 13.49 5.76
CA ASN A 236 8.36 13.72 4.36
C ASN A 236 7.24 12.76 3.90
N LEU A 237 7.37 11.47 4.24
CA LEU A 237 6.34 10.45 3.96
C LEU A 237 4.98 10.79 4.62
N VAL A 238 4.99 11.09 5.92
CA VAL A 238 3.79 11.45 6.69
C VAL A 238 3.14 12.72 6.14
N LEU A 239 3.92 13.74 5.80
CA LEU A 239 3.42 14.98 5.19
C LEU A 239 2.80 14.71 3.82
N SER A 240 3.42 13.86 3.00
CA SER A 240 2.91 13.47 1.67
C SER A 240 1.54 12.81 1.79
N ILE A 241 1.40 11.82 2.67
CA ILE A 241 0.14 11.12 2.91
C ILE A 241 -0.91 12.06 3.53
N MET A 242 -0.52 12.92 4.46
CA MET A 242 -1.46 13.83 5.12
C MET A 242 -1.99 14.91 4.17
N CYS A 243 -1.12 15.49 3.34
CA CYS A 243 -1.51 16.45 2.32
C CYS A 243 -2.35 15.79 1.20
N SER A 244 -2.04 14.55 0.79
CA SER A 244 -2.84 13.82 -0.20
C SER A 244 -4.24 13.50 0.31
N ALA A 245 -4.38 13.27 1.61
CA ALA A 245 -5.66 13.09 2.28
C ALA A 245 -6.45 14.41 2.49
N GLY A 246 -5.96 15.54 1.99
CA GLY A 246 -6.67 16.82 1.99
C GLY A 246 -6.64 17.59 3.31
N GLU A 247 -5.70 17.30 4.21
CA GLU A 247 -5.59 17.98 5.51
C GLU A 247 -5.31 19.49 5.34
N PRO A 248 -6.23 20.39 5.77
CA PRO A 248 -6.10 21.83 5.51
C PRO A 248 -4.87 22.47 6.15
N SER A 249 -4.41 21.97 7.30
CA SER A 249 -3.17 22.48 7.91
C SER A 249 -1.94 22.14 7.07
N CYS A 250 -1.89 20.94 6.49
CA CYS A 250 -0.78 20.49 5.65
C CYS A 250 -0.71 21.32 4.35
N LEU A 251 -1.86 21.47 3.68
CA LEU A 251 -1.96 22.23 2.42
C LEU A 251 -1.64 23.72 2.61
N ARG A 252 -2.07 24.32 3.72
CA ARG A 252 -1.71 25.72 4.05
C ARG A 252 -0.21 25.88 4.30
N ASN A 253 0.39 25.00 5.11
CA ASN A 253 1.83 25.06 5.37
C ASN A 253 2.65 24.90 4.07
N ALA A 254 2.30 23.94 3.22
CA ALA A 254 2.94 23.78 1.91
C ALA A 254 2.82 25.04 1.05
N SER A 255 1.63 25.65 1.02
CA SER A 255 1.39 26.92 0.32
C SER A 255 2.21 28.07 0.88
N ASP A 256 2.37 28.16 2.20
CA ASP A 256 3.12 29.23 2.85
C ASP A 256 4.64 29.12 2.60
N TYR A 257 5.20 27.90 2.59
CA TYR A 257 6.59 27.67 2.16
C TYR A 257 6.82 28.16 0.73
N PHE A 258 5.89 27.85 -0.18
CA PHE A 258 6.01 28.26 -1.57
C PHE A 258 5.89 29.78 -1.75
N LYS A 259 4.95 30.43 -1.05
CA LYS A 259 4.79 31.89 -1.09
C LYS A 259 6.05 32.60 -0.61
N LYS A 260 6.58 32.21 0.57
CA LYS A 260 7.83 32.77 1.11
C LYS A 260 8.99 32.58 0.14
N TRP A 261 9.07 31.41 -0.50
CA TRP A 261 10.08 31.13 -1.51
C TRP A 261 9.94 32.02 -2.75
N MET A 262 8.73 32.29 -3.23
CA MET A 262 8.51 33.20 -4.36
C MET A 262 8.91 34.65 -4.05
N GLU A 263 8.71 35.11 -2.80
CA GLU A 263 9.08 36.46 -2.35
C GLU A 263 10.60 36.69 -2.32
N GLY A 264 11.40 35.63 -2.15
CA GLY A 264 12.86 35.70 -2.12
C GLY A 264 13.51 34.32 -2.12
N PRO A 265 13.73 33.68 -3.28
CA PRO A 265 14.18 32.29 -3.36
C PRO A 265 15.50 31.99 -2.65
N ASP A 266 16.40 32.97 -2.62
CA ASP A 266 17.73 32.84 -2.01
C ASP A 266 17.68 33.11 -0.49
N GLN A 267 16.74 33.95 -0.04
CA GLN A 267 16.55 34.27 1.38
C GLN A 267 15.65 33.25 2.08
N ASN A 268 14.67 32.71 1.35
CA ASN A 268 13.66 31.76 1.84
C ASN A 268 13.69 30.46 1.04
N PRO A 269 14.82 29.74 1.01
CA PRO A 269 14.89 28.48 0.27
C PRO A 269 13.94 27.45 0.89
N VAL A 270 13.16 26.76 0.06
CA VAL A 270 12.40 25.59 0.53
C VAL A 270 13.41 24.53 1.00
N PRO A 271 13.28 24.00 2.23
CA PRO A 271 14.15 22.95 2.75
C PRO A 271 14.21 21.76 1.80
N ALA A 272 15.39 21.16 1.63
CA ALA A 272 15.62 20.14 0.60
C ALA A 272 14.62 18.98 0.69
N ASN A 273 14.28 18.54 1.90
CA ASN A 273 13.34 17.45 2.14
C ASN A 273 11.88 17.80 1.81
N PHE A 274 11.52 19.08 1.75
CA PHE A 274 10.15 19.53 1.48
C PHE A 274 9.93 19.99 0.04
N ARG A 275 10.98 20.14 -0.77
CA ARG A 275 10.87 20.67 -2.15
C ARG A 275 9.86 19.91 -3.00
N SER A 276 9.95 18.58 -3.04
CA SER A 276 9.04 17.76 -3.84
C SER A 276 7.58 17.95 -3.41
N LEU A 277 7.31 17.89 -2.10
CA LEU A 277 5.98 18.07 -1.51
C LEU A 277 5.42 19.47 -1.80
N VAL A 278 6.19 20.51 -1.46
CA VAL A 278 5.77 21.91 -1.61
C VAL A 278 5.49 22.24 -3.06
N TYR A 279 6.37 21.84 -3.99
CA TYR A 279 6.17 22.13 -5.41
C TYR A 279 5.01 21.30 -5.98
N PHE A 280 4.83 20.04 -5.57
CA PHE A 280 3.72 19.21 -6.05
C PHE A 280 2.34 19.78 -5.67
N TYR A 281 2.10 20.04 -4.38
CA TYR A 281 0.77 20.49 -3.94
C TYR A 281 0.46 21.92 -4.33
N VAL A 282 1.48 22.77 -4.49
CA VAL A 282 1.24 24.11 -4.99
C VAL A 282 1.01 24.12 -6.50
N ASN A 283 1.66 23.22 -7.27
CA ASN A 283 1.32 22.97 -8.68
C ASN A 283 -0.13 22.52 -8.87
N LEU A 284 -0.68 21.72 -7.95
CA LEU A 284 -2.09 21.32 -7.96
C LEU A 284 -3.05 22.47 -7.56
N ALA A 285 -2.58 23.41 -6.74
CA ALA A 285 -3.35 24.57 -6.27
C ALA A 285 -3.19 25.83 -7.16
N VAL A 286 -2.55 25.72 -8.33
CA VAL A 286 -2.23 26.86 -9.20
C VAL A 286 -3.49 27.52 -9.77
N HIS A 287 -3.68 28.78 -9.40
CA HIS A 287 -4.30 29.78 -10.24
C HIS A 287 -3.33 30.17 -11.37
N GLU A 288 -3.80 30.39 -12.61
CA GLU A 288 -2.98 30.70 -13.80
C GLU A 288 -1.79 31.65 -13.56
N THR A 289 -1.93 32.59 -12.62
CA THR A 289 -0.94 33.63 -12.27
C THR A 289 0.44 33.11 -11.83
N ASN A 290 0.56 31.88 -11.31
CA ASN A 290 1.85 31.37 -10.80
C ASN A 290 2.61 30.54 -11.84
N TRP A 291 1.94 30.12 -12.92
CA TRP A 291 2.49 29.17 -13.90
C TRP A 291 3.66 29.77 -14.70
N ASP A 292 3.55 31.04 -15.11
CA ASP A 292 4.61 31.75 -15.84
C ASP A 292 5.90 31.87 -15.02
N TYR A 293 5.79 32.09 -13.71
CA TYR A 293 6.94 32.15 -12.81
C TYR A 293 7.64 30.79 -12.72
N ILE A 294 6.88 29.71 -12.59
CA ILE A 294 7.40 28.33 -12.50
C ILE A 294 8.11 27.96 -13.81
N LEU A 295 7.47 28.20 -14.97
CA LEU A 295 8.08 27.96 -16.28
C LEU A 295 9.38 28.75 -16.49
N LYS A 296 9.41 30.03 -16.06
CA LYS A 296 10.60 30.87 -16.14
C LYS A 296 11.74 30.37 -15.25
N LYS A 297 11.43 29.82 -14.06
CA LYS A 297 12.43 29.39 -13.07
C LYS A 297 13.02 28.00 -13.38
N PHE A 298 12.18 27.06 -13.82
CA PHE A 298 12.60 25.67 -14.07
C PHE A 298 12.94 25.40 -15.55
N GLY A 299 12.49 26.26 -16.48
CA GLY A 299 12.75 26.14 -17.91
C GLY A 299 12.20 24.82 -18.51
N GLY A 300 12.59 24.52 -19.75
CA GLY A 300 12.25 23.25 -20.43
C GLY A 300 13.18 22.07 -20.11
N GLY A 301 13.99 22.19 -19.06
CA GLY A 301 15.04 21.23 -18.72
C GLY A 301 14.55 20.14 -17.79
N PHE A 302 14.81 18.88 -18.18
CA PHE A 302 14.65 17.63 -17.42
C PHE A 302 13.27 16.97 -17.41
N PHE A 303 13.00 16.28 -18.52
CA PHE A 303 12.19 15.07 -18.51
C PHE A 303 12.91 13.97 -19.29
N SER A 304 13.23 12.85 -18.64
CA SER A 304 13.37 11.60 -19.39
C SER A 304 11.98 11.31 -19.96
N ILE A 305 11.85 11.17 -21.29
CA ILE A 305 10.54 10.91 -21.93
C ILE A 305 9.80 9.73 -21.29
N ARG A 306 10.54 8.75 -20.74
CA ARG A 306 10.01 7.66 -19.92
C ARG A 306 9.27 8.15 -18.66
N ASN A 307 9.84 9.09 -17.91
CA ASN A 307 9.24 9.60 -16.68
C ASN A 307 7.97 10.40 -16.95
N VAL A 308 7.90 11.12 -18.09
CA VAL A 308 6.67 11.79 -18.51
C VAL A 308 5.60 10.78 -18.87
N ILE A 309 5.94 9.80 -19.72
CA ILE A 309 5.01 8.73 -20.10
C ILE A 309 4.45 8.04 -18.85
N PHE A 310 5.31 7.63 -17.91
CA PHE A 310 4.89 6.96 -16.69
C PHE A 310 4.17 7.87 -15.70
N GLY A 311 4.50 9.16 -15.64
CA GLY A 311 3.83 10.13 -14.78
C GLY A 311 2.41 10.45 -15.25
N VAL A 312 2.20 10.59 -16.56
CA VAL A 312 0.88 10.91 -17.13
C VAL A 312 -0.03 9.68 -17.13
N THR A 313 0.52 8.50 -17.39
CA THR A 313 -0.27 7.26 -17.50
C THR A 313 -0.41 6.50 -16.18
N SER A 314 0.21 6.98 -15.09
CA SER A 314 0.24 6.26 -13.81
C SER A 314 -1.14 5.98 -13.22
N GLY A 315 -2.03 6.98 -13.33
CA GLY A 315 -3.39 6.93 -12.80
C GLY A 315 -4.44 6.42 -13.78
N PHE A 316 -4.05 6.07 -15.01
CA PHE A 316 -5.00 5.50 -15.98
C PHE A 316 -5.40 4.10 -15.52
N ALA A 317 -6.71 3.89 -15.39
CA ALA A 317 -7.27 2.67 -14.84
C ALA A 317 -8.67 2.36 -15.38
N THR A 318 -9.10 2.99 -16.47
CA THR A 318 -10.36 2.69 -17.17
C THR A 318 -10.11 2.07 -18.55
N GLU A 319 -11.09 1.31 -19.06
CA GLU A 319 -11.01 0.76 -20.43
C GLU A 319 -10.94 1.87 -21.48
N PHE A 320 -11.59 3.00 -21.22
CA PHE A 320 -11.55 4.17 -22.10
C PHE A 320 -10.12 4.74 -22.20
N GLU A 321 -9.46 5.01 -21.07
CA GLU A 321 -8.07 5.50 -21.05
C GLU A 321 -7.09 4.48 -21.67
N LEU A 322 -7.33 3.18 -21.46
CA LEU A 322 -6.54 2.12 -22.10
C LEU A 322 -6.69 2.17 -23.63
N GLN A 323 -7.91 2.35 -24.13
CA GLN A 323 -8.19 2.46 -25.55
C GLN A 323 -7.53 3.71 -26.14
N GLU A 324 -7.70 4.88 -25.51
CA GLU A 324 -7.06 6.13 -25.96
C GLU A 324 -5.53 6.00 -26.00
N LEU A 325 -4.92 5.40 -24.97
CA LEU A 325 -3.48 5.16 -24.92
C LEU A 325 -3.02 4.20 -26.03
N GLN A 326 -3.80 3.16 -26.33
CA GLN A 326 -3.49 2.23 -27.42
C GLN A 326 -3.60 2.89 -28.80
N GLU A 327 -4.63 3.71 -29.02
CA GLU A 327 -4.80 4.49 -30.24
C GLU A 327 -3.65 5.50 -30.42
N PHE A 328 -3.27 6.20 -29.36
CA PHE A 328 -2.10 7.08 -29.32
C PHE A 328 -0.82 6.32 -29.69
N ASN A 329 -0.63 5.12 -29.11
CA ASN A 329 0.54 4.27 -29.36
C ASN A 329 0.63 3.72 -30.79
N ASN A 330 -0.52 3.47 -31.43
CA ASN A 330 -0.56 3.05 -32.83
C ASN A 330 -0.25 4.20 -33.79
N LYS A 331 -0.55 5.45 -33.38
CA LYS A 331 -0.40 6.64 -34.22
C LYS A 331 0.98 7.29 -34.09
N TYR A 332 1.60 7.25 -32.90
CA TYR A 332 2.85 7.95 -32.61
C TYR A 332 3.88 7.05 -31.91
N THR A 333 5.16 7.20 -32.28
CA THR A 333 6.28 6.55 -31.59
C THR A 333 7.02 7.53 -30.70
N ALA A 334 7.27 7.16 -29.45
CA ALA A 334 8.06 7.95 -28.51
C ALA A 334 9.58 7.89 -28.76
N GLY A 335 10.03 7.32 -29.89
CA GLY A 335 11.46 7.23 -30.24
C GLY A 335 12.26 6.47 -29.19
N SER A 336 13.17 7.16 -28.50
CA SER A 336 13.93 6.60 -27.36
C SER A 336 13.03 6.14 -26.20
N GLY A 337 11.78 6.62 -26.13
CA GLY A 337 10.75 6.22 -25.18
C GLY A 337 9.82 5.10 -25.64
N ALA A 338 9.98 4.54 -26.84
CA ALA A 338 9.03 3.56 -27.41
C ALA A 338 8.79 2.34 -26.50
N ARG A 339 9.83 1.91 -25.77
CA ARG A 339 9.70 0.85 -24.76
C ARG A 339 8.84 1.28 -23.57
N ALA A 340 9.05 2.49 -23.05
CA ALA A 340 8.25 3.03 -21.96
C ALA A 340 6.79 3.22 -22.37
N GLN A 341 6.55 3.58 -23.63
CA GLN A 341 5.22 3.71 -24.22
C GLN A 341 4.45 2.38 -24.25
N GLN A 342 5.12 1.29 -24.64
CA GLN A 342 4.52 -0.06 -24.59
C GLN A 342 4.28 -0.53 -23.15
N GLN A 343 5.25 -0.28 -22.24
CA GLN A 343 5.12 -0.59 -20.82
C GLN A 343 3.96 0.16 -20.15
N ALA A 344 3.72 1.41 -20.54
CA ALA A 344 2.59 2.18 -20.04
C ALA A 344 1.26 1.50 -20.39
N ALA A 345 1.06 1.03 -21.63
CA ALA A 345 -0.16 0.34 -22.01
C ALA A 345 -0.38 -0.98 -21.25
N GLU A 346 0.71 -1.73 -20.99
CA GLU A 346 0.66 -2.95 -20.16
C GLU A 346 0.28 -2.64 -18.71
N ARG A 347 0.87 -1.59 -18.13
CA ARG A 347 0.53 -1.10 -16.79
C ARG A 347 -0.93 -0.68 -16.70
N VAL A 348 -1.43 0.12 -17.64
CA VAL A 348 -2.83 0.57 -17.63
C VAL A 348 -3.79 -0.61 -17.74
N MET A 349 -3.48 -1.59 -18.59
CA MET A 349 -4.26 -2.83 -18.68
C MET A 349 -4.33 -3.57 -17.34
N ALA A 350 -3.20 -3.66 -16.63
CA ALA A 350 -3.15 -4.25 -15.30
C ALA A 350 -3.95 -3.45 -14.26
N ASN A 351 -3.89 -2.12 -14.31
CA ASN A 351 -4.68 -1.24 -13.43
C ASN A 351 -6.18 -1.45 -13.64
N VAL A 352 -6.64 -1.50 -14.89
CA VAL A 352 -8.04 -1.77 -15.25
C VAL A 352 -8.50 -3.10 -14.66
N GLN A 353 -7.66 -4.12 -14.78
CA GLN A 353 -7.97 -5.45 -14.26
C GLN A 353 -7.97 -5.47 -12.73
N TRP A 354 -6.97 -4.86 -12.09
CA TRP A 354 -6.90 -4.74 -10.65
C TRP A 354 -8.19 -4.15 -10.09
N ARG A 355 -8.71 -3.10 -10.74
CA ARG A 355 -9.96 -2.45 -10.32
C ARG A 355 -11.16 -3.38 -10.42
N LYS A 356 -11.30 -4.12 -11.53
CA LYS A 356 -12.37 -5.10 -11.71
C LYS A 356 -12.35 -6.17 -10.61
N ASP A 357 -11.15 -6.58 -10.20
CA ASP A 357 -11.00 -7.69 -9.25
C ASP A 357 -11.04 -7.25 -7.77
N ASN A 358 -10.68 -5.99 -7.46
CA ASN A 358 -10.41 -5.57 -6.08
C ASN A 358 -11.10 -4.28 -5.64
N GLU A 359 -11.54 -3.38 -6.54
CA GLU A 359 -12.01 -2.04 -6.13
C GLU A 359 -13.22 -2.13 -5.18
N GLU A 360 -14.16 -3.04 -5.46
CA GLU A 360 -15.33 -3.24 -4.61
C GLU A 360 -14.95 -3.73 -3.21
N ASP A 361 -14.11 -4.77 -3.13
CA ASP A 361 -13.64 -5.33 -1.86
C ASP A 361 -12.85 -4.30 -1.06
N VAL A 362 -11.98 -3.53 -1.71
CA VAL A 362 -11.20 -2.45 -1.09
C VAL A 362 -12.13 -1.35 -0.58
N GLY A 363 -13.10 -0.91 -1.40
CA GLY A 363 -14.07 0.11 -1.03
C GLY A 363 -14.94 -0.30 0.16
N ASN A 364 -15.41 -1.56 0.17
CA ASN A 364 -16.19 -2.12 1.27
C ASN A 364 -15.35 -2.24 2.55
N TRP A 365 -14.11 -2.72 2.43
CA TRP A 365 -13.18 -2.83 3.54
C TRP A 365 -12.89 -1.46 4.18
N LEU A 366 -12.58 -0.44 3.38
CA LEU A 366 -12.31 0.92 3.85
C LEU A 366 -13.52 1.51 4.57
N LYS A 367 -14.72 1.32 3.99
CA LYS A 367 -15.98 1.76 4.60
C LYS A 367 -16.22 1.10 5.96
N ASP A 368 -16.01 -0.20 6.06
CA ASP A 368 -16.25 -0.94 7.30
C ASP A 368 -15.21 -0.64 8.37
N PHE A 369 -13.93 -0.47 7.98
CA PHE A 369 -12.89 0.03 8.88
C PHE A 369 -13.29 1.38 9.50
N LEU A 370 -13.70 2.35 8.68
CA LEU A 370 -14.08 3.68 9.16
C LEU A 370 -15.31 3.65 10.08
N LYS A 371 -16.28 2.76 9.82
CA LYS A 371 -17.42 2.55 10.74
C LYS A 371 -16.96 2.03 12.09
N LEU A 372 -16.06 1.04 12.11
CA LEU A 372 -15.54 0.44 13.35
C LEU A 372 -14.78 1.48 14.17
N ILE A 373 -13.91 2.27 13.55
CA ILE A 373 -13.18 3.36 14.23
C ILE A 373 -14.15 4.40 14.79
N THR A 374 -15.15 4.81 14.01
CA THR A 374 -16.18 5.76 14.47
C THR A 374 -16.92 5.22 15.70
N TYR A 375 -17.30 3.94 15.68
CA TYR A 375 -17.94 3.29 16.83
C TYR A 375 -17.04 3.24 18.07
N ARG A 376 -15.75 2.90 17.91
CA ARG A 376 -14.77 2.88 19.02
C ARG A 376 -14.63 4.26 19.66
N LEU A 377 -14.45 5.30 18.85
CA LEU A 377 -14.31 6.68 19.33
C LEU A 377 -15.57 7.17 20.08
N ILE A 378 -16.76 6.85 19.56
CA ILE A 378 -18.02 7.14 20.23
C ILE A 378 -18.07 6.43 21.59
N ARG A 379 -17.77 5.12 21.62
CA ARG A 379 -17.81 4.33 22.84
C ARG A 379 -16.84 4.85 23.90
N GLU A 380 -15.61 5.21 23.52
CA GLU A 380 -14.61 5.78 24.43
C GLU A 380 -15.10 7.12 25.01
N HIS A 381 -15.63 8.01 24.16
CA HIS A 381 -16.15 9.30 24.60
C HIS A 381 -17.29 9.14 25.61
N PHE A 382 -18.23 8.22 25.39
CA PHE A 382 -19.35 7.98 26.30
C PHE A 382 -18.97 7.14 27.52
N SER A 383 -17.93 6.30 27.46
CA SER A 383 -17.45 5.56 28.64
C SER A 383 -16.84 6.45 29.72
N GLY A 384 -16.39 7.67 29.35
CA GLY A 384 -15.97 8.71 30.30
C GLY A 384 -17.12 9.39 31.04
N PHE A 385 -18.37 9.23 30.58
CA PHE A 385 -19.58 9.69 31.26
C PHE A 385 -20.23 8.48 31.94
N GLY A 386 -19.97 8.31 33.25
CA GLY A 386 -20.36 7.11 34.01
C GLY A 386 -21.79 6.59 33.76
N HIS A 387 -21.89 5.25 33.68
CA HIS A 387 -23.12 4.45 33.73
C HIS A 387 -24.27 4.89 32.80
N PHE A 388 -24.04 4.81 31.49
CA PHE A 388 -25.13 4.53 30.53
C PHE A 388 -25.08 3.07 30.09
N SER A 389 -26.12 2.30 30.42
CA SER A 389 -26.24 0.89 30.04
C SER A 389 -26.32 0.75 28.51
N LEU A 390 -25.34 0.08 27.92
CA LEU A 390 -25.19 -0.16 26.47
C LEU A 390 -26.26 -1.09 25.86
N THR A 391 -27.27 -1.51 26.63
CA THR A 391 -28.35 -2.38 26.14
C THR A 391 -29.24 -1.74 25.08
N TYR A 392 -29.20 -0.41 24.89
CA TYR A 392 -29.99 0.29 23.87
C TYR A 392 -29.29 0.44 22.50
N PHE A 393 -28.00 0.09 22.38
CA PHE A 393 -27.25 0.25 21.12
C PHE A 393 -27.18 -1.02 20.26
N ARG A 394 -28.18 -1.89 20.37
CA ARG A 394 -28.41 -2.98 19.42
C ARG A 394 -29.57 -2.60 18.52
N VAL A 395 -29.31 -1.73 17.54
CA VAL A 395 -30.27 -1.41 16.47
C VAL A 395 -29.56 -1.60 15.14
N GLU A 396 -30.16 -2.46 14.33
CA GLU A 396 -29.85 -2.71 12.93
C GLU A 396 -29.72 -1.38 12.17
N MET A 397 -28.50 -0.97 11.82
CA MET A 397 -28.29 0.17 10.92
C MET A 397 -28.42 -0.29 9.46
N PHE A 398 -29.66 -0.59 9.06
CA PHE A 398 -30.09 -0.45 7.67
C PHE A 398 -30.77 0.92 7.51
N SER A 399 -30.40 1.65 6.45
CA SER A 399 -30.88 2.98 6.00
C SER A 399 -30.14 4.22 6.56
N GLY A 400 -29.61 5.02 5.64
CA GLY A 400 -28.80 6.23 5.90
C GLY A 400 -29.56 7.42 6.52
N TYR A 401 -30.85 7.27 6.83
CA TYR A 401 -31.66 8.35 7.41
C TYR A 401 -31.53 8.43 8.95
N GLN A 402 -31.28 7.32 9.65
CA GLN A 402 -31.12 7.33 11.10
C GLN A 402 -29.72 7.81 11.54
N PHE A 403 -28.68 7.57 10.75
CA PHE A 403 -27.31 7.99 11.06
C PHE A 403 -27.16 9.52 11.07
N ALA A 404 -27.78 10.22 10.12
CA ALA A 404 -27.78 11.69 10.07
C ALA A 404 -28.47 12.31 11.29
N THR A 405 -29.58 11.73 11.74
CA THR A 405 -30.34 12.19 12.91
C THR A 405 -29.55 12.02 14.21
N VAL A 406 -28.84 10.89 14.37
CA VAL A 406 -27.98 10.65 15.53
C VAL A 406 -26.80 11.63 15.53
N LEU A 407 -26.14 11.84 14.39
CA LEU A 407 -25.05 12.82 14.29
C LEU A 407 -25.54 14.25 14.58
N ASN A 408 -26.74 14.62 14.11
CA ASN A 408 -27.31 15.95 14.34
C ASN A 408 -27.66 16.16 15.82
N ASN A 409 -28.18 15.14 16.50
CA ASN A 409 -28.47 15.20 17.93
C ASN A 409 -27.20 15.25 18.78
N VAL A 410 -26.14 14.55 18.37
CA VAL A 410 -24.81 14.62 18.99
C VAL A 410 -24.19 16.01 18.78
N CYS A 411 -24.28 16.60 17.58
CA CYS A 411 -23.83 17.98 17.32
C CYS A 411 -24.63 19.03 18.09
N LYS A 412 -25.95 18.84 18.28
CA LYS A 412 -26.79 19.71 19.12
C LYS A 412 -26.40 19.64 20.59
N LEU A 413 -26.09 18.45 21.11
CA LEU A 413 -25.59 18.26 22.48
C LEU A 413 -24.21 18.89 22.69
N ILE A 414 -23.32 18.80 21.69
CA ILE A 414 -21.96 19.39 21.74
C ILE A 414 -22.00 20.93 21.63
N SER A 415 -23.00 21.52 20.94
CA SER A 415 -23.08 22.97 20.71
C SER A 415 -23.79 23.76 21.82
N GLY A 416 -24.23 23.11 22.90
CA GLY A 416 -24.76 23.78 24.10
C GLY A 416 -26.02 24.63 23.88
N LYS A 417 -26.68 24.54 22.73
CA LYS A 417 -27.98 25.18 22.48
C LYS A 417 -29.09 24.22 22.91
N GLY A 418 -29.45 24.28 24.19
CA GLY A 418 -30.74 23.78 24.65
C GLY A 418 -31.84 24.64 24.04
N ASP A 419 -32.81 23.98 23.37
CA ASP A 419 -34.07 24.63 22.99
C ASP A 419 -34.82 24.99 24.28
N GLY A 420 -34.86 26.27 24.60
CA GLY A 420 -35.73 26.82 25.61
C GLY A 420 -37.11 27.04 25.03
N SER A 421 -38.03 26.11 25.28
CA SER A 421 -39.46 26.28 25.60
C SER A 421 -40.17 24.93 25.58
#